data_AF-A0A7L1CA35-F1
#
_entry.id   AF-A0A7L1CA35-F1
#
_cell.length_a   1.000
_cell.length_b   1.000
_cell.length_c   1.000
_cell.angle_alpha   90.00
_cell.angle_beta   90.00
_cell.angle_gamma   90.00
#
_symmetry.space_group_name_H-M   'P 1'
#
loop_
_entity.id
_entity.type
_entity.pdbx_description
1 polymer ?
#
loop_
_entity_poly.entity_id
_entity_poly.type
_entity_poly.pdbx_seq_one_letter_code
_entity_poly.pdbx_strand_id
1 'polypeptide(L)'
;GETGLGKSTLMDTLFNTKFEGDPASHSQPGVQLKSSTYDLQESNVNLKLTIVSTVGFGDQINKEDSYKPIVEFIDAQFEAYLQEELKIKRVLHNYHDTRIHACLYFIAPTGHSLKSLDLVTMKKLDSK
;
A
#
# COMPACT_ATOMS: atom_id res chain seq x y z
N GLY A 1 -7.31 2.07 -2.99
CA GLY A 1 -8.47 2.98 -2.95
C GLY A 1 -8.20 4.22 -3.78
N GLU A 2 -9.25 4.80 -4.35
CA GLU A 2 -9.17 5.88 -5.35
C GLU A 2 -8.41 7.13 -4.88
N THR A 3 -7.89 7.90 -5.83
CA THR A 3 -7.24 9.19 -5.59
C THR A 3 -8.22 10.15 -4.91
N GLY A 4 -7.78 10.85 -3.85
CA GLY A 4 -8.62 11.80 -3.12
C GLY A 4 -9.51 11.23 -1.98
N LEU A 5 -9.52 9.92 -1.73
CA LEU A 5 -10.31 9.32 -0.63
C LEU A 5 -9.75 9.54 0.80
N GLY A 6 -8.84 10.48 1.00
CA GLY A 6 -8.29 10.79 2.32
C GLY A 6 -7.29 9.77 2.88
N LYS A 7 -6.58 9.03 2.00
CA LYS A 7 -5.57 8.03 2.41
C LYS A 7 -4.50 8.60 3.34
N SER A 8 -3.87 9.69 2.92
CA SER A 8 -2.83 10.38 3.72
C SER A 8 -3.41 10.93 5.02
N THR A 9 -4.58 11.57 4.95
CA THR A 9 -5.26 12.14 6.13
C THR A 9 -5.61 11.08 7.17
N LEU A 10 -6.04 9.89 6.76
CA LEU A 10 -6.29 8.79 7.68
C LEU A 10 -5.00 8.34 8.37
N MET A 11 -3.90 8.20 7.62
CA MET A 11 -2.61 7.81 8.20
C MET A 11 -2.14 8.86 9.22
N ASP A 12 -2.23 10.14 8.87
CA ASP A 12 -1.85 11.23 9.76
C ASP A 12 -2.63 11.18 11.09
N THR A 13 -3.93 10.88 10.98
CA THR A 13 -4.83 10.78 12.14
C THR A 13 -4.54 9.55 12.98
N LEU A 14 -4.24 8.40 12.36
CA LEU A 14 -3.98 7.14 13.05
C LEU A 14 -2.71 7.19 13.91
N PHE A 15 -1.65 7.83 13.41
CA PHE A 15 -0.36 7.95 14.11
C PHE A 15 -0.16 9.33 14.75
N ASN A 16 -1.19 10.17 14.76
CA ASN A 16 -1.18 11.53 15.29
C ASN A 16 0.07 12.34 14.87
N THR A 17 0.52 12.14 13.62
CA THR A 17 1.78 12.65 13.06
C THR A 17 1.53 13.07 11.63
N LYS A 18 2.15 14.16 11.16
CA LYS A 18 2.03 14.56 9.75
C LYS A 18 3.08 13.84 8.91
N PHE A 19 2.63 12.95 8.04
CA PHE A 19 3.49 12.32 7.05
C PHE A 19 3.64 13.21 5.82
N GLU A 20 4.84 13.28 5.27
CA GLU A 20 5.07 13.99 4.00
C GLU A 20 4.42 13.23 2.85
N GLY A 21 3.41 13.83 2.22
CA GLY A 21 2.73 13.24 1.08
C GLY A 21 2.09 14.28 0.20
N ASP A 22 2.72 14.58 -0.95
CA ASP A 22 2.10 15.42 -1.96
C ASP A 22 0.79 14.81 -2.44
N PRO A 23 -0.26 15.62 -2.63
CA PRO A 23 -1.50 15.14 -3.22
C PRO A 23 -1.20 14.61 -4.63
N ALA A 24 -1.60 13.36 -4.87
CA ALA A 24 -1.49 12.76 -6.18
C ALA A 24 -2.40 13.50 -7.19
N SER A 25 -1.85 13.85 -8.35
CA SER A 25 -2.65 14.31 -9.49
C SER A 25 -3.55 13.18 -9.99
N HIS A 26 -4.74 13.54 -10.48
CA HIS A 26 -5.66 12.63 -11.18
C HIS A 26 -5.23 12.32 -12.63
N SER A 27 -4.15 12.94 -13.13
CA SER A 27 -3.67 12.79 -14.50
C SER A 27 -2.63 11.68 -14.68
N GLN A 28 -2.60 10.69 -13.79
CA GLN A 28 -1.58 9.64 -13.83
C GLN A 28 -1.90 8.62 -14.95
N PRO A 29 -0.91 8.27 -15.80
CA PRO A 29 -1.13 7.35 -16.92
C PRO A 29 -1.42 5.91 -16.48
N GLY A 30 -1.11 5.56 -15.23
CA GLY A 30 -1.36 4.26 -14.65
C GLY A 30 -1.26 4.28 -13.13
N VAL A 31 -1.46 3.11 -12.52
CA VAL A 31 -1.35 2.94 -11.07
C VAL A 31 0.12 2.79 -10.69
N GLN A 32 0.58 3.61 -9.74
CA GLN A 32 1.92 3.54 -9.18
C GLN A 32 1.85 3.41 -7.65
N LEU A 33 2.89 2.84 -7.05
CA LEU A 33 3.01 2.75 -5.60
C LEU A 33 4.13 3.67 -5.13
N LYS A 34 3.83 4.50 -4.13
CA LYS A 34 4.81 5.33 -3.42
C LYS A 34 4.99 4.74 -2.03
N SER A 35 6.21 4.33 -1.70
CA SER A 35 6.58 3.89 -0.35
C SER A 35 7.29 5.02 0.38
N SER A 36 7.02 5.17 1.66
CA SER A 36 7.73 6.10 2.53
C SER A 36 7.88 5.45 3.91
N THR A 37 9.12 5.42 4.39
CA THR A 37 9.47 4.79 5.67
C THR A 37 9.76 5.87 6.70
N TYR A 38 9.17 5.72 7.87
CA TYR A 38 9.24 6.65 8.99
C TYR A 38 9.67 5.88 10.24
N ASP A 39 10.55 6.47 11.04
CA ASP A 39 10.88 5.97 12.37
C ASP A 39 10.02 6.73 13.38
N LEU A 40 9.13 5.99 14.05
CA LEU A 40 8.15 6.51 15.01
C LEU A 40 8.38 5.90 16.39
N GLN A 41 7.88 6.57 17.43
CA GLN A 41 7.87 6.05 18.79
C GLN A 41 6.43 6.00 19.29
N GLU A 42 5.86 4.80 19.36
CA GLU A 42 4.48 4.56 19.78
C GLU A 42 4.47 3.85 21.14
N SER A 43 3.98 4.53 22.18
CA SER A 43 3.77 3.95 23.52
C SER A 43 4.96 3.13 24.08
N ASN A 44 6.19 3.61 23.86
CA ASN A 44 7.49 3.00 24.22
C ASN A 44 8.07 1.95 23.25
N VAL A 45 7.49 1.77 22.07
CA VAL A 45 8.04 0.91 21.01
C VAL A 45 8.60 1.77 19.89
N ASN A 46 9.84 1.50 19.49
CA ASN A 46 10.42 2.07 18.27
C ASN A 46 9.85 1.33 17.06
N LEU A 47 9.00 2.03 16.31
CA LEU A 47 8.29 1.49 15.17
C LEU A 47 8.91 2.05 13.89
N LYS A 48 9.46 1.16 13.05
CA LYS A 48 9.81 1.51 11.66
C LYS A 48 8.59 1.26 10.79
N LEU A 49 7.82 2.30 10.54
CA LEU A 49 6.59 2.24 9.76
C LEU A 49 6.87 2.55 8.29
N THR A 50 6.55 1.61 7.40
CA THR A 50 6.54 1.87 5.96
C THR A 50 5.11 2.00 5.46
N ILE A 51 4.75 3.19 4.98
CA ILE A 51 3.45 3.46 4.38
C ILE A 51 3.60 3.32 2.87
N VAL A 52 2.82 2.43 2.27
CA VAL A 52 2.76 2.26 0.81
C VAL A 52 1.40 2.75 0.32
N SER A 53 1.42 3.82 -0.47
CA SER A 53 0.22 4.44 -1.02
C SER A 53 0.13 4.23 -2.52
N THR A 54 -1.07 3.87 -2.99
CA THR A 54 -1.37 3.81 -4.43
C THR A 54 -1.72 5.20 -4.97
N VAL A 55 -1.05 5.59 -6.05
CA VAL A 55 -1.24 6.82 -6.81
C VAL A 55 -1.87 6.46 -8.16
N GLY A 56 -2.88 7.19 -8.60
CA GLY A 56 -3.51 6.94 -9.90
C GLY A 56 -4.55 5.81 -9.90
N PHE A 57 -4.84 5.18 -8.76
CA PHE A 57 -5.79 4.06 -8.69
C PHE A 57 -7.20 4.51 -9.05
N GLY A 58 -7.76 3.96 -10.13
CA GLY A 58 -9.11 4.26 -10.59
C GLY A 58 -9.26 5.55 -11.42
N ASP A 59 -8.16 6.25 -11.72
CA ASP A 59 -8.17 7.49 -12.52
C ASP A 59 -8.20 7.22 -14.05
N GLN A 60 -7.75 6.05 -14.50
CA GLN A 60 -7.68 5.71 -15.93
C GLN A 60 -9.06 5.35 -16.50
N ILE A 61 -9.27 5.55 -17.81
CA ILE A 61 -10.50 5.11 -18.49
C ILE A 61 -10.58 3.58 -18.53
N ASN A 62 -9.48 2.92 -18.94
CA ASN A 62 -9.36 1.47 -18.83
C ASN A 62 -8.80 1.10 -17.45
N LYS A 63 -9.57 0.32 -16.68
CA LYS A 63 -9.29 -0.04 -15.29
C LYS A 63 -9.14 -1.55 -15.07
N GLU A 64 -9.15 -2.36 -16.14
CA GLU A 64 -9.14 -3.82 -16.03
C GLU A 64 -7.93 -4.35 -15.26
N ASP A 65 -6.77 -3.72 -15.45
CA ASP A 65 -5.48 -4.15 -14.93
C ASP A 65 -4.93 -3.26 -13.80
N SER A 66 -5.75 -2.38 -13.23
CA SER A 66 -5.30 -1.44 -12.18
C SER A 66 -4.76 -2.12 -10.91
N TYR A 67 -5.08 -3.40 -10.69
CA TYR A 67 -4.57 -4.18 -9.57
C TYR A 67 -3.16 -4.74 -9.81
N LYS A 68 -2.71 -4.90 -11.06
CA LYS A 68 -1.44 -5.57 -11.40
C LYS A 68 -0.24 -4.93 -10.70
N PRO A 69 -0.03 -3.60 -10.75
CA PRO A 69 1.12 -2.98 -10.09
C PRO A 69 1.12 -3.18 -8.57
N ILE A 70 -0.07 -3.27 -7.96
CA ILE A 70 -0.23 -3.47 -6.52
C ILE A 70 0.18 -4.90 -6.15
N VAL A 71 -0.34 -5.89 -6.89
CA VAL A 71 -0.02 -7.30 -6.68
C VAL A 71 1.46 -7.57 -6.93
N GLU A 72 2.02 -7.05 -8.03
CA GLU A 72 3.43 -7.18 -8.35
C GLU A 72 4.34 -6.58 -7.27
N PHE A 73 3.94 -5.45 -6.68
CA PHE A 73 4.68 -4.86 -5.56
C PHE A 73 4.67 -5.78 -4.33
N ILE A 74 3.51 -6.31 -3.95
CA ILE A 74 3.36 -7.24 -2.82
C ILE A 74 4.19 -8.51 -3.06
N ASP A 75 4.07 -9.11 -4.24
CA ASP A 75 4.82 -10.31 -4.63
C ASP A 75 6.33 -10.06 -4.61
N ALA A 76 6.79 -8.89 -5.05
CA ALA A 76 8.20 -8.52 -4.97
C ALA A 76 8.72 -8.42 -3.53
N GLN A 77 7.89 -7.97 -2.57
CA GLN A 77 8.30 -7.93 -1.15
C GLN A 77 8.36 -9.34 -0.55
N PHE A 78 7.42 -10.22 -0.92
CA PHE A 78 7.47 -11.63 -0.51
C PHE A 78 8.68 -12.35 -1.08
N GLU A 79 8.98 -12.13 -2.37
CA GLU A 79 10.16 -12.71 -3.01
C GLU A 79 11.46 -12.21 -2.36
N ALA A 80 11.56 -10.91 -2.06
CA ALA A 80 12.73 -10.35 -1.38
C ALA A 80 12.97 -11.01 -0.01
N TYR A 81 11.90 -11.24 0.75
CA TYR A 81 11.98 -11.94 2.04
C TYR A 81 12.37 -13.42 1.85
N LEU A 82 11.77 -14.12 0.89
CA LEU A 82 12.08 -15.52 0.59
C LEU A 82 13.55 -15.69 0.19
N GLN A 83 14.07 -14.81 -0.66
CA GLN A 83 15.47 -14.83 -1.07
C GLN A 83 16.42 -14.65 0.13
N GLU A 84 16.06 -13.84 1.13
CA GLU A 84 16.83 -13.71 2.37
C GLU A 84 16.79 -15.00 3.19
N GLU A 85 15.63 -15.64 3.30
CA GLU A 85 15.46 -16.90 4.02
C GLU A 85 16.25 -18.06 3.39
N LEU A 86 16.38 -18.06 2.06
CA LEU A 86 17.11 -19.09 1.32
C LEU A 86 18.65 -18.92 1.37
N LYS A 87 19.18 -17.80 1.88
CA LYS A 87 20.63 -17.59 1.99
C LYS A 87 21.29 -18.62 2.92
N ILE A 88 22.54 -18.98 2.62
CA ILE A 88 23.36 -19.89 3.43
C ILE A 88 23.75 -19.22 4.76
N LYS A 89 24.11 -17.93 4.72
CA LYS A 89 24.36 -17.11 5.92
C LYS A 89 23.20 -16.13 6.10
N ARG A 90 22.21 -16.55 6.88
CA ARG A 90 20.96 -15.80 7.11
C ARG A 90 21.18 -14.72 8.16
N VAL A 91 20.69 -13.51 7.89
CA VAL A 91 20.69 -12.40 8.87
C VAL A 91 19.25 -11.95 9.15
N LEU A 92 18.35 -12.90 9.38
CA LEU A 92 16.91 -12.64 9.56
C LEU A 92 16.60 -11.72 10.75
N HIS A 93 17.39 -11.79 11.83
CA HIS A 93 17.19 -10.97 13.03
C HIS A 93 17.43 -9.47 12.79
N ASN A 94 18.20 -9.13 11.76
CA ASN A 94 18.54 -7.75 11.40
C ASN A 94 17.96 -7.36 10.03
N TYR A 95 17.18 -8.24 9.41
CA TYR A 95 16.58 -8.00 8.12
C TYR A 95 15.38 -7.06 8.29
N HIS A 96 15.33 -6.02 7.46
CA HIS A 96 14.17 -5.13 7.43
C HIS A 96 13.06 -5.81 6.64
N ASP A 97 12.04 -6.29 7.36
CA ASP A 97 10.86 -6.89 6.73
C ASP A 97 10.04 -5.81 6.00
N THR A 98 10.01 -5.90 4.67
CA THR A 98 9.28 -4.97 3.79
C THR A 98 7.94 -5.53 3.32
N ARG A 99 7.53 -6.71 3.79
CA ARG A 99 6.24 -7.31 3.41
C ARG A 99 5.07 -6.42 3.84
N ILE A 100 3.98 -6.48 3.07
CA ILE A 100 2.77 -5.74 3.42
C ILE A 100 2.04 -6.49 4.54
N HIS A 101 2.12 -5.97 5.76
CA HIS A 101 1.49 -6.58 6.94
C HIS A 101 -0.02 -6.34 7.02
N ALA A 102 -0.50 -5.23 6.46
CA ALA A 102 -1.91 -4.87 6.45
C ALA A 102 -2.24 -4.04 5.20
N CYS A 103 -3.41 -4.29 4.61
CA CYS A 103 -3.93 -3.53 3.49
C CYS A 103 -5.20 -2.79 3.92
N LEU A 104 -5.15 -1.45 3.93
CA LEU A 104 -6.33 -0.62 4.18
C LEU A 104 -6.98 -0.24 2.84
N TYR A 105 -8.13 -0.87 2.55
CA TYR A 105 -8.87 -0.61 1.31
C TYR A 105 -9.93 0.47 1.51
N PHE A 106 -9.71 1.64 0.91
CA PHE A 106 -10.64 2.77 0.95
C PHE A 106 -11.74 2.59 -0.10
N ILE A 107 -12.97 2.40 0.36
CA ILE A 107 -14.18 2.35 -0.47
C ILE A 107 -14.77 3.76 -0.55
N ALA A 108 -15.07 4.22 -1.77
CA ALA A 108 -15.70 5.52 -1.96
C ALA A 108 -17.12 5.53 -1.34
N PRO A 109 -17.52 6.57 -0.59
CA PRO A 109 -18.82 6.65 0.08
C PRO A 109 -19.93 7.00 -0.94
N THR A 110 -20.24 6.06 -1.85
CA THR A 110 -21.23 6.25 -2.91
C THR A 110 -22.67 6.06 -2.43
N GLY A 111 -22.88 5.50 -1.24
CA GLY A 111 -24.20 5.15 -0.71
C GLY A 111 -24.88 3.95 -1.39
N HIS A 112 -24.17 3.27 -2.30
CA HIS A 112 -24.63 2.08 -3.01
C HIS A 112 -23.76 0.86 -2.65
N SER A 113 -23.61 -0.08 -3.59
CA SER A 113 -22.73 -1.25 -3.47
C SER A 113 -21.27 -0.92 -3.84
N LEU A 114 -20.39 -1.90 -3.68
CA LEU A 114 -19.00 -1.84 -4.15
C LEU A 114 -18.92 -1.62 -5.65
N LYS A 115 -17.94 -0.81 -6.10
CA LYS A 115 -17.68 -0.65 -7.54
C LYS A 115 -17.11 -1.95 -8.10
N SER A 116 -17.30 -2.18 -9.39
CA SER A 116 -16.71 -3.34 -10.09
C SER A 116 -15.18 -3.38 -9.94
N LEU A 117 -14.52 -2.22 -9.96
CA LEU A 117 -13.09 -2.09 -9.71
C LEU A 117 -12.70 -2.57 -8.30
N ASP A 118 -13.49 -2.18 -7.28
CA ASP A 118 -13.25 -2.57 -5.89
C ASP A 118 -13.36 -4.10 -5.74
N LEU A 119 -14.42 -4.68 -6.31
CA LEU A 119 -14.65 -6.13 -6.28
C LEU A 119 -13.51 -6.92 -6.94
N VAL A 120 -13.06 -6.50 -8.13
CA VAL A 120 -11.97 -7.18 -8.84
C VAL A 120 -10.66 -7.05 -8.06
N THR A 121 -10.35 -5.84 -7.59
CA THR A 121 -9.08 -5.58 -6.88
C THR A 121 -9.03 -6.31 -5.56
N MET A 122 -10.09 -6.25 -4.74
CA MET A 122 -10.15 -6.95 -3.46
C MET A 122 -10.02 -8.46 -3.64
N LYS A 123 -10.70 -9.06 -4.62
CA LYS A 123 -10.56 -10.50 -4.92
C LYS A 123 -9.13 -10.89 -5.31
N LYS A 124 -8.38 -10.00 -5.94
CA LYS A 124 -6.98 -10.25 -6.31
C LYS A 124 -6.00 -10.05 -5.15
N LEU A 125 -6.35 -9.22 -4.18
CA LEU A 125 -5.55 -8.94 -2.99
C LEU A 125 -5.83 -9.89 -1.82
N ASP A 126 -7.03 -10.47 -1.74
CA ASP A 126 -7.44 -11.37 -0.65
C ASP A 126 -6.59 -12.64 -0.54
N SER A 127 -6.07 -13.13 -1.66
CA SER A 127 -5.25 -14.34 -1.70
C SER A 127 -3.74 -14.08 -1.64
N LYS A 128 -3.32 -12.89 -1.17
CA LYS A 128 -1.92 -12.47 -1.11
C LYS A 128 -1.45 -12.32 0.33
#